data_AF-A0A2G1BYL6-F1
#
_entry.id   AF-A0A2G1BYL6-F1
#
_cell.length_a   1.000
_cell.length_b   1.000
_cell.length_c   1.000
_cell.angle_alpha   90.00
_cell.angle_beta   90.00
_cell.angle_gamma   90.00
#
_symmetry.space_group_name_H-M   'P 1'
#
loop_
_entity.id
_entity.type
_entity.pdbx_description
1 polymer ?
#
loop_
_entity_poly.entity_id
_entity_poly.type
_entity_poly.pdbx_seq_one_letter_code
_entity_poly.pdbx_strand_id
1 'polypeptide(L)'
;MNHSIFKSIIGVNFSNTFQSTGKQVSATKAVAQIKATGVKTVKMFTYNQADCISAFAKEGLQVLVDVPNGDLKACAKNDSTTINTIVDVLSNNASSIPMICVGNEPLGSWWNNAYAPYLVEAITNIKTAIKAKGLSTKVTVPFNYAIMGNSYPPSAGAFNSSLKNTILDVCAILKEDNSVFMVNVYPFITQNNQPNNVHLDYCLFTAVEKHWVHDGSYTYKNIFDAMYDALYVALGNNGYGSLPIVIGEAGWPTGPTATYSTATKANARTFNQNLINHCKSGNGTPRNPNVRIPCFIFEMYDEDKKPTGAGLFEQHWGVYGYNSQSKNYEAKYSLTW
;
A
#
# COMPACT_ATOMS: atom_id res chain seq x y z
N MET A 1 9.11 23.84 4.56
CA MET A 1 8.60 23.30 3.27
C MET A 1 9.10 21.87 3.15
N ASN A 2 8.31 20.87 3.57
CA ASN A 2 8.70 19.47 3.39
C ASN A 2 8.42 19.09 1.94
N HIS A 3 9.46 18.88 1.14
CA HIS A 3 9.32 18.35 -0.21
C HIS A 3 8.72 16.94 -0.10
N SER A 4 7.51 16.75 -0.64
CA SER A 4 6.89 15.42 -0.75
C SER A 4 7.83 14.49 -1.50
N ILE A 5 8.14 13.31 -0.93
CA ILE A 5 8.91 12.25 -1.59
C ILE A 5 8.23 11.82 -2.91
N PHE A 6 6.90 11.94 -2.97
CA PHE A 6 6.09 11.55 -4.11
C PHE A 6 5.67 12.76 -4.98
N LYS A 7 5.73 12.57 -6.30
CA LYS A 7 5.28 13.51 -7.34
C LYS A 7 3.77 13.70 -7.36
N SER A 8 3.00 12.74 -6.87
CA SER A 8 1.55 12.84 -6.72
C SER A 8 1.09 12.27 -5.39
N ILE A 9 -0.06 12.76 -4.91
CA ILE A 9 -0.71 12.25 -3.70
C ILE A 9 -1.33 10.88 -3.96
N ILE A 10 -1.89 10.67 -5.15
CA ILE A 10 -2.45 9.38 -5.55
C ILE A 10 -1.44 8.65 -6.44
N GLY A 11 -1.16 7.41 -6.06
CA GLY A 11 -0.45 6.42 -6.85
C GLY A 11 -1.35 5.22 -7.17
N VAL A 12 -0.80 4.26 -7.90
CA VAL A 12 -1.46 2.98 -8.17
C VAL A 12 -0.49 1.83 -7.95
N ASN A 13 -0.99 0.71 -7.43
CA ASN A 13 -0.24 -0.52 -7.35
C ASN A 13 -0.25 -1.25 -8.70
N PHE A 14 0.90 -1.79 -9.10
CA PHE A 14 1.03 -2.58 -10.32
C PHE A 14 1.79 -3.88 -10.03
N SER A 15 1.22 -4.98 -10.52
CA SER A 15 1.84 -6.30 -10.54
C SER A 15 1.55 -6.98 -11.87
N ASN A 16 2.57 -7.69 -12.36
CA ASN A 16 2.48 -8.63 -13.47
C ASN A 16 2.79 -10.08 -13.04
N THR A 17 2.76 -10.34 -11.73
CA THR A 17 3.23 -11.58 -11.13
C THR A 17 2.17 -12.67 -11.16
N PHE A 18 0.90 -12.30 -10.98
CA PHE A 18 -0.18 -13.26 -10.77
C PHE A 18 -1.23 -13.23 -11.88
N GLN A 19 -0.82 -13.01 -13.13
CA GLN A 19 -1.64 -13.28 -14.30
C GLN A 19 -1.35 -14.66 -14.88
N SER A 20 -2.38 -15.34 -15.39
CA SER A 20 -2.23 -16.54 -16.20
C SER A 20 -1.27 -16.29 -17.37
N THR A 21 -0.52 -17.32 -17.77
CA THR A 21 0.36 -17.27 -18.95
C THR A 21 -0.38 -16.71 -20.17
N GLY A 22 0.19 -15.66 -20.77
CA GLY A 22 -0.37 -14.97 -21.92
C GLY A 22 -1.33 -13.82 -21.58
N LYS A 23 -1.61 -13.58 -20.29
CA LYS A 23 -2.38 -12.43 -19.82
C LYS A 23 -1.52 -11.33 -19.20
N GLN A 24 -0.21 -11.52 -19.02
CA GLN A 24 0.67 -10.46 -18.52
C GLN A 24 0.59 -9.21 -19.41
N VAL A 25 0.55 -8.04 -18.79
CA VAL A 25 0.44 -6.75 -19.51
C VAL A 25 1.84 -6.30 -19.91
N SER A 26 2.11 -6.08 -21.20
CA SER A 26 3.45 -5.59 -21.59
C SER A 26 3.77 -4.23 -20.94
N ALA A 27 5.04 -3.98 -20.64
CA ALA A 27 5.50 -2.74 -20.02
C ALA A 27 5.01 -1.48 -20.77
N THR A 28 5.09 -1.48 -22.10
CA THR A 28 4.59 -0.39 -22.98
C THR A 28 3.10 -0.13 -22.82
N LYS A 29 2.31 -1.19 -22.67
CA LYS A 29 0.86 -1.06 -22.51
C LYS A 29 0.50 -0.61 -21.10
N ALA A 30 1.15 -1.18 -20.09
CA ALA A 30 0.97 -0.80 -18.70
C ALA A 30 1.29 0.68 -18.49
N VAL A 31 2.44 1.16 -19.00
CA VAL A 31 2.83 2.56 -18.84
C VAL A 31 1.88 3.51 -19.58
N ALA A 32 1.39 3.13 -20.76
CA ALA A 32 0.42 3.93 -21.50
C ALA A 32 -0.92 4.03 -20.75
N GLN A 33 -1.43 2.91 -20.23
CA GLN A 33 -2.68 2.89 -19.47
C GLN A 33 -2.57 3.65 -18.16
N ILE A 34 -1.46 3.50 -17.42
CA ILE A 34 -1.21 4.25 -16.18
C ILE A 34 -1.08 5.75 -16.48
N LYS A 35 -0.35 6.14 -17.54
CA LYS A 35 -0.26 7.57 -17.90
C LYS A 35 -1.60 8.17 -18.29
N ALA A 36 -2.46 7.39 -18.94
CA ALA A 36 -3.81 7.82 -19.30
C ALA A 36 -4.70 8.12 -18.08
N THR A 37 -4.39 7.57 -16.90
CA THR A 37 -5.09 7.94 -15.66
C THR A 37 -4.66 9.30 -15.12
N GLY A 38 -3.47 9.79 -15.50
CA GLY A 38 -2.87 11.02 -14.97
C GLY A 38 -1.99 10.80 -13.73
N VAL A 39 -1.97 9.59 -13.16
CA VAL A 39 -1.11 9.22 -12.03
C VAL A 39 0.37 9.38 -12.40
N LYS A 40 1.18 9.80 -11.41
CA LYS A 40 2.63 10.04 -11.57
C LYS A 40 3.51 9.10 -10.76
N THR A 41 2.93 8.25 -9.93
CA THR A 41 3.67 7.35 -9.04
C THR A 41 3.05 5.95 -9.06
N VAL A 42 3.88 4.93 -9.24
CA VAL A 42 3.48 3.51 -9.27
C VAL A 42 4.22 2.74 -8.18
N LYS A 43 3.55 1.86 -7.43
CA LYS A 43 4.20 0.90 -6.52
C LYS A 43 4.23 -0.49 -7.14
N MET A 44 5.43 -1.04 -7.30
CA MET A 44 5.73 -2.37 -7.84
C MET A 44 6.01 -3.34 -6.70
N PHE A 45 5.53 -4.58 -6.80
CA PHE A 45 5.72 -5.60 -5.74
C PHE A 45 7.03 -6.40 -5.83
N THR A 46 7.91 -6.06 -6.77
CA THR A 46 9.19 -6.73 -6.93
C THR A 46 10.17 -5.88 -7.73
N TYR A 47 11.46 -5.97 -7.39
CA TYR A 47 12.56 -5.46 -8.21
C TYR A 47 12.84 -6.33 -9.46
N ASN A 48 12.29 -7.55 -9.54
CA ASN A 48 12.55 -8.49 -10.63
C ASN A 48 11.84 -8.13 -11.95
N GLN A 49 10.90 -7.18 -11.94
CA GLN A 49 10.21 -6.66 -13.14
C GLN A 49 10.94 -5.43 -13.70
N ALA A 50 12.25 -5.57 -13.94
CA ALA A 50 13.14 -4.49 -14.35
C ALA A 50 12.73 -3.83 -15.68
N ASP A 51 12.08 -4.57 -16.58
CA ASP A 51 11.53 -4.07 -17.84
C ASP A 51 10.40 -3.04 -17.59
N CYS A 52 9.45 -3.37 -16.71
CA CYS A 52 8.37 -2.48 -16.31
C CYS A 52 8.90 -1.27 -15.54
N ILE A 53 9.81 -1.49 -14.58
CA ILE A 53 10.45 -0.42 -13.80
C ILE A 53 11.14 0.59 -14.73
N SER A 54 11.96 0.11 -15.66
CA SER A 54 12.70 0.97 -16.59
C SER A 54 11.77 1.67 -17.58
N ALA A 55 10.72 1.00 -18.07
CA ALA A 55 9.72 1.62 -18.93
C ALA A 55 8.96 2.74 -18.23
N PHE A 56 8.56 2.53 -16.96
CA PHE A 56 7.84 3.53 -16.17
C PHE A 56 8.73 4.73 -15.87
N ALA A 57 9.99 4.48 -15.48
CA ALA A 57 10.98 5.52 -15.23
C ALA A 57 11.26 6.37 -16.48
N LYS A 58 11.46 5.72 -17.64
CA LYS A 58 11.70 6.39 -18.93
C LYS A 58 10.56 7.32 -19.34
N GLU A 59 9.33 6.93 -19.01
CA GLU A 59 8.11 7.70 -19.32
C GLU A 59 7.77 8.76 -18.26
N GLY A 60 8.66 8.97 -17.28
CA GLY A 60 8.59 10.05 -16.29
C GLY A 60 7.80 9.73 -15.02
N LEU A 61 7.33 8.49 -14.86
CA LEU A 61 6.68 8.04 -13.63
C LEU A 61 7.73 7.85 -12.52
N GLN A 62 7.37 8.19 -11.29
CA GLN A 62 8.07 7.68 -10.12
C GLN A 62 7.66 6.24 -9.86
N VAL A 63 8.61 5.44 -9.42
CA VAL A 63 8.41 4.02 -9.15
C VAL A 63 8.87 3.71 -7.73
N LEU A 64 7.98 3.17 -6.92
CA LEU A 64 8.32 2.48 -5.68
C LEU A 64 8.52 1.02 -6.02
N VAL A 65 9.59 0.43 -5.49
CA VAL A 65 9.94 -0.97 -5.78
C VAL A 65 9.98 -1.74 -4.47
N ASP A 66 9.33 -2.90 -4.43
CA ASP A 66 9.38 -3.77 -3.27
C ASP A 66 10.50 -4.81 -3.37
N VAL A 67 11.10 -5.14 -2.24
CA VAL A 67 11.88 -6.37 -2.02
C VAL A 67 10.89 -7.46 -1.64
N PRO A 68 10.76 -8.55 -2.42
CA PRO A 68 9.89 -9.66 -2.05
C PRO A 68 10.24 -10.24 -0.69
N ASN A 69 9.24 -10.67 0.08
CA ASN A 69 9.47 -11.24 1.42
C ASN A 69 10.45 -12.43 1.40
N GLY A 70 10.44 -13.23 0.32
CA GLY A 70 11.37 -14.36 0.13
C GLY A 70 12.85 -13.97 0.15
N ASP A 71 13.18 -12.73 -0.20
CA ASP A 71 14.55 -12.23 -0.27
C ASP A 71 15.03 -11.60 1.04
N LEU A 72 14.14 -11.39 2.02
CA LEU A 72 14.49 -10.74 3.29
C LEU A 72 15.58 -11.48 4.05
N LYS A 73 15.56 -12.82 4.05
CA LYS A 73 16.61 -13.62 4.70
C LYS A 73 17.97 -13.45 4.03
N ALA A 74 18.02 -13.36 2.70
CA ALA A 74 19.25 -13.13 1.97
C ALA A 74 19.79 -11.73 2.24
N CYS A 75 18.91 -10.71 2.20
CA CYS A 75 19.25 -9.34 2.53
C CYS A 75 19.77 -9.18 3.98
N ALA A 76 19.12 -9.84 4.95
CA ALA A 76 19.56 -9.84 6.34
C ALA A 76 20.93 -10.50 6.54
N LYS A 77 21.28 -11.48 5.71
CA LYS A 77 22.61 -12.10 5.70
C LYS A 77 23.64 -11.31 4.89
N ASN A 78 23.26 -10.14 4.38
CA ASN A 78 24.06 -9.31 3.49
C ASN A 78 24.56 -10.10 2.27
N ASP A 79 23.70 -10.94 1.69
CA ASP A 79 24.04 -11.69 0.48
C ASP A 79 24.33 -10.72 -0.67
N SER A 80 25.57 -10.75 -1.16
CA SER A 80 26.04 -9.79 -2.17
C SER A 80 25.28 -9.92 -3.50
N THR A 81 24.79 -11.11 -3.87
CA THR A 81 24.09 -11.31 -5.13
C THR A 81 22.73 -10.59 -5.07
N THR A 82 21.96 -10.85 -4.02
CA THR A 82 20.65 -10.21 -3.81
C THR A 82 20.79 -8.70 -3.62
N ILE A 83 21.70 -8.25 -2.74
CA ILE A 83 21.89 -6.82 -2.45
C ILE A 83 22.36 -6.06 -3.69
N ASN A 84 23.34 -6.59 -4.45
CA ASN A 84 23.81 -5.92 -5.67
C ASN A 84 22.70 -5.85 -6.72
N THR A 85 21.90 -6.93 -6.90
CA THR A 85 20.78 -6.92 -7.85
C THR A 85 19.76 -5.82 -7.52
N ILE A 86 19.38 -5.70 -6.24
CA ILE A 86 18.46 -4.65 -5.78
C ILE A 86 19.05 -3.27 -6.09
N VAL A 87 20.29 -3.04 -5.68
CA VAL A 87 20.95 -1.75 -5.79
C VAL A 87 21.26 -1.36 -7.24
N ASP A 88 21.50 -2.32 -8.13
CA ASP A 88 21.67 -2.07 -9.56
C ASP A 88 20.36 -1.61 -10.20
N VAL A 89 19.21 -2.22 -9.84
CA VAL A 89 17.88 -1.75 -10.28
C VAL A 89 17.62 -0.32 -9.81
N LEU A 90 17.97 0.01 -8.56
CA LEU A 90 17.87 1.37 -8.03
C LEU A 90 18.79 2.34 -8.77
N SER A 91 20.05 1.97 -8.97
CA SER A 91 21.07 2.82 -9.60
C SER A 91 20.71 3.15 -11.06
N ASN A 92 20.24 2.17 -11.81
CA ASN A 92 19.84 2.33 -13.20
C ASN A 92 18.62 3.27 -13.37
N ASN A 93 17.86 3.52 -12.29
CA ASN A 93 16.64 4.30 -12.28
C ASN A 93 16.62 5.36 -11.16
N ALA A 94 17.79 5.83 -10.72
CA ALA A 94 17.95 6.60 -9.49
C ALA A 94 17.10 7.88 -9.41
N SER A 95 16.88 8.56 -10.55
CA SER A 95 16.06 9.77 -10.62
C SER A 95 14.54 9.51 -10.53
N SER A 96 14.11 8.25 -10.67
CA SER A 96 12.72 7.84 -10.71
C SER A 96 12.32 6.93 -9.54
N ILE A 97 13.27 6.37 -8.79
CA ILE A 97 12.99 5.53 -7.61
C ILE A 97 13.32 6.28 -6.31
N PRO A 98 12.37 7.06 -5.77
CA PRO A 98 12.60 7.81 -4.54
C PRO A 98 12.59 6.90 -3.30
N MET A 99 12.01 5.70 -3.40
CA MET A 99 11.77 4.82 -2.26
C MET A 99 11.74 3.35 -2.64
N ILE A 100 12.34 2.50 -1.80
CA ILE A 100 12.25 1.04 -1.83
C ILE A 100 11.47 0.54 -0.61
N CYS A 101 10.55 -0.40 -0.83
CA CYS A 101 9.77 -1.05 0.21
C CYS A 101 10.43 -2.39 0.56
N VAL A 102 10.91 -2.55 1.78
CA VAL A 102 11.61 -3.78 2.19
C VAL A 102 10.59 -4.78 2.75
N GLY A 103 10.14 -5.70 1.88
CA GLY A 103 9.02 -6.60 2.15
C GLY A 103 7.67 -6.01 1.75
N ASN A 104 6.63 -6.83 1.83
CA ASN A 104 5.23 -6.43 1.79
C ASN A 104 4.46 -7.26 2.83
N GLU A 105 3.94 -6.59 3.86
CA GLU A 105 3.27 -7.22 5.00
C GLU A 105 4.10 -8.35 5.66
N PRO A 106 5.41 -8.16 5.94
CA PRO A 106 6.31 -9.23 6.39
C PRO A 106 5.97 -9.77 7.78
N LEU A 107 5.19 -9.02 8.57
CA LEU A 107 4.74 -9.40 9.91
C LEU A 107 3.36 -10.07 9.94
N GLY A 108 2.76 -10.34 8.77
CA GLY A 108 1.47 -11.02 8.66
C GLY A 108 1.50 -12.40 9.31
N SER A 109 0.45 -12.72 10.08
CA SER A 109 0.34 -14.01 10.78
C SER A 109 0.31 -15.22 9.83
N TRP A 110 -0.16 -15.02 8.60
CA TRP A 110 -0.16 -16.04 7.53
C TRP A 110 1.24 -16.45 7.07
N TRP A 111 2.28 -15.70 7.43
CA TRP A 111 3.66 -16.11 7.22
C TRP A 111 4.22 -17.00 8.32
N ASN A 112 3.45 -17.27 9.39
CA ASN A 112 3.90 -18.00 10.57
C ASN A 112 5.26 -17.50 11.09
N ASN A 113 5.41 -16.18 11.18
CA ASN A 113 6.62 -15.49 11.62
C ASN A 113 7.89 -15.77 10.77
N ALA A 114 7.75 -16.28 9.54
CA ALA A 114 8.89 -16.67 8.70
C ALA A 114 9.85 -15.51 8.37
N TYR A 115 9.35 -14.27 8.31
CA TYR A 115 10.10 -13.11 7.83
C TYR A 115 10.47 -12.08 8.91
N ALA A 116 9.71 -12.01 10.00
CA ALA A 116 9.95 -11.02 11.06
C ALA A 116 11.38 -11.03 11.62
N PRO A 117 12.04 -12.20 11.84
CA PRO A 117 13.41 -12.23 12.36
C PRO A 117 14.46 -11.59 11.44
N TYR A 118 14.15 -11.41 10.15
CA TYR A 118 15.08 -10.89 9.15
C TYR A 118 14.82 -9.43 8.80
N LEU A 119 13.67 -8.88 9.17
CA LEU A 119 13.19 -7.61 8.64
C LEU A 119 14.13 -6.43 8.96
N VAL A 120 14.47 -6.24 10.24
CA VAL A 120 15.29 -5.10 10.69
C VAL A 120 16.67 -5.13 10.04
N GLU A 121 17.33 -6.29 10.05
CA GLU A 121 18.66 -6.46 9.47
C GLU A 121 18.65 -6.32 7.93
N ALA A 122 17.61 -6.82 7.26
CA ALA A 122 17.44 -6.63 5.82
C ALA A 122 17.34 -5.14 5.44
N ILE A 123 16.55 -4.36 6.18
CA ILE A 123 16.43 -2.91 5.96
C ILE A 123 17.78 -2.23 6.18
N THR A 124 18.50 -2.57 7.25
CA THR A 124 19.81 -2.00 7.58
C THR A 124 20.84 -2.26 6.48
N ASN A 125 20.92 -3.50 5.98
CA ASN A 125 21.87 -3.86 4.92
C ASN A 125 21.53 -3.20 3.59
N ILE A 126 20.24 -3.17 3.21
CA ILE A 126 19.80 -2.45 2.01
C ILE A 126 20.09 -0.94 2.11
N LYS A 127 19.77 -0.30 3.24
CA LYS A 127 20.06 1.12 3.49
C LYS A 127 21.56 1.41 3.41
N THR A 128 22.39 0.51 3.94
CA THR A 128 23.86 0.62 3.87
C THR A 128 24.35 0.54 2.43
N ALA A 129 23.84 -0.40 1.64
CA ALA A 129 24.23 -0.57 0.24
C ALA A 129 23.77 0.60 -0.65
N ILE A 130 22.57 1.15 -0.40
CA ILE A 130 22.07 2.39 -1.03
C ILE A 130 23.02 3.56 -0.75
N LYS A 131 23.40 3.76 0.52
CA LYS A 131 24.34 4.81 0.93
C LYS A 131 25.71 4.62 0.27
N ALA A 132 26.22 3.38 0.20
CA ALA A 132 27.50 3.06 -0.41
C ALA A 132 27.57 3.38 -1.92
N LYS A 133 26.43 3.34 -2.63
CA LYS A 133 26.32 3.78 -4.03
C LYS A 133 26.01 5.26 -4.20
N GLY A 134 25.87 6.03 -3.12
CA GLY A 134 25.51 7.45 -3.18
C GLY A 134 24.08 7.71 -3.68
N LEU A 135 23.18 6.74 -3.55
CA LEU A 135 21.78 6.89 -3.95
C LEU A 135 20.97 7.63 -2.88
N SER A 136 19.98 8.41 -3.30
CA SER A 136 19.07 9.13 -2.41
C SER A 136 17.79 8.36 -2.06
N THR A 137 17.64 7.13 -2.57
CA THR A 137 16.46 6.28 -2.36
C THR A 137 16.25 6.00 -0.87
N LYS A 138 15.02 6.24 -0.40
CA LYS A 138 14.60 6.00 0.99
C LYS A 138 14.09 4.59 1.20
N VAL A 139 14.18 4.07 2.42
CA VAL A 139 13.63 2.75 2.77
C VAL A 139 12.28 2.90 3.50
N THR A 140 11.31 2.04 3.21
CA THR A 140 10.08 1.89 4.02
C THR A 140 9.70 0.41 4.14
N VAL A 141 8.68 0.11 4.94
CA VAL A 141 8.06 -1.23 5.02
C VAL A 141 6.54 -1.04 4.91
N PRO A 142 5.88 -1.60 3.89
CA PRO A 142 4.42 -1.67 3.84
C PRO A 142 3.95 -2.70 4.87
N PHE A 143 3.35 -2.22 5.96
CA PHE A 143 2.76 -3.09 6.97
C PHE A 143 1.30 -3.39 6.66
N ASN A 144 0.83 -4.61 6.94
CA ASN A 144 -0.61 -4.88 7.02
C ASN A 144 -1.19 -4.18 8.26
N TYR A 145 -2.43 -3.72 8.20
CA TYR A 145 -3.08 -3.10 9.35
C TYR A 145 -3.20 -4.01 10.60
N ALA A 146 -3.07 -5.33 10.46
CA ALA A 146 -3.02 -6.29 11.57
C ALA A 146 -1.82 -6.11 12.52
N ILE A 147 -0.90 -5.18 12.23
CA ILE A 147 0.09 -4.70 13.21
C ILE A 147 -0.55 -3.98 14.40
N MET A 148 -1.81 -3.56 14.28
CA MET A 148 -2.57 -2.94 15.36
C MET A 148 -3.12 -4.02 16.31
N GLY A 149 -2.86 -3.88 17.61
CA GLY A 149 -3.44 -4.73 18.65
C GLY A 149 -4.75 -4.17 19.19
N ASN A 150 -4.85 -2.84 19.24
CA ASN A 150 -6.10 -2.14 19.47
C ASN A 150 -6.26 -0.99 18.46
N SER A 151 -7.45 -0.88 17.88
CA SER A 151 -7.79 0.18 16.92
C SER A 151 -9.17 0.80 17.18
N TYR A 152 -9.89 0.35 18.22
CA TYR A 152 -11.19 0.88 18.58
C TYR A 152 -11.29 1.12 20.11
N PRO A 153 -11.70 2.33 20.55
CA PRO A 153 -11.82 3.54 19.73
C PRO A 153 -10.44 4.01 19.20
N PRO A 154 -10.37 4.88 18.18
CA PRO A 154 -9.11 5.35 17.61
C PRO A 154 -8.15 5.99 18.64
N SER A 155 -8.67 6.69 19.66
CA SER A 155 -7.89 7.22 20.80
C SER A 155 -7.09 6.18 21.57
N ALA A 156 -7.51 4.92 21.52
CA ALA A 156 -6.86 3.81 22.22
C ALA A 156 -5.93 3.01 21.30
N GLY A 157 -5.59 3.57 20.12
CA GLY A 157 -4.70 2.97 19.14
C GLY A 157 -3.39 2.48 19.75
N ALA A 158 -3.10 1.18 19.58
CA ALA A 158 -1.89 0.55 20.09
C ALA A 158 -1.43 -0.57 19.15
N PHE A 159 -0.10 -0.69 18.97
CA PHE A 159 0.49 -1.82 18.25
C PHE A 159 0.24 -3.13 18.97
N ASN A 160 0.15 -4.21 18.18
CA ASN A 160 0.12 -5.57 18.69
C ASN A 160 1.38 -5.81 19.51
N SER A 161 1.21 -6.25 20.77
CA SER A 161 2.31 -6.39 21.72
C SER A 161 3.38 -7.37 21.27
N SER A 162 3.02 -8.42 20.51
CA SER A 162 4.00 -9.39 20.00
C SER A 162 4.85 -8.86 18.86
N LEU A 163 4.36 -7.85 18.13
CA LEU A 163 5.04 -7.23 16.98
C LEU A 163 5.70 -5.89 17.33
N LYS A 164 5.33 -5.30 18.48
CA LYS A 164 5.67 -3.93 18.87
C LYS A 164 7.16 -3.63 18.74
N ASN A 165 8.04 -4.46 19.31
CA ASN A 165 9.48 -4.18 19.31
C ASN A 165 10.02 -4.08 17.88
N THR A 166 9.71 -5.05 17.02
CA THR A 166 10.10 -5.03 15.61
C THR A 166 9.57 -3.80 14.88
N ILE A 167 8.32 -3.38 15.15
CA ILE A 167 7.75 -2.16 14.56
C ILE A 167 8.51 -0.91 15.02
N LEU A 168 8.87 -0.82 16.30
CA LEU A 168 9.62 0.32 16.83
C LEU A 168 11.05 0.39 16.30
N ASP A 169 11.71 -0.76 16.11
CA ASP A 169 13.03 -0.84 15.49
C ASP A 169 12.98 -0.34 14.04
N VAL A 170 11.94 -0.74 13.28
CA VAL A 170 11.70 -0.18 11.94
C VAL A 170 11.45 1.33 12.02
N CYS A 171 10.60 1.81 12.93
CA CYS A 171 10.34 3.25 13.08
C CYS A 171 11.61 4.07 13.36
N ALA A 172 12.54 3.54 14.15
CA ALA A 172 13.83 4.17 14.41
C ALA A 172 14.63 4.38 13.11
N ILE A 173 14.72 3.33 12.28
CA ILE A 173 15.41 3.39 10.99
C ILE A 173 14.76 4.40 10.04
N LEU A 174 13.42 4.39 9.96
CA LEU A 174 12.65 5.29 9.11
C LEU A 174 12.84 6.76 9.53
N LYS A 175 12.82 7.03 10.84
CA LYS A 175 13.02 8.38 11.38
C LYS A 175 14.43 8.90 11.07
N GLU A 176 15.45 8.07 11.28
CA GLU A 176 16.84 8.42 10.95
C GLU A 176 17.04 8.66 9.45
N ASP A 177 16.30 7.95 8.59
CA ASP A 177 16.37 8.14 7.14
C ASP A 177 15.50 9.31 6.63
N ASN A 178 14.75 10.01 7.49
CA ASN A 178 13.70 10.96 7.09
C ASN A 178 12.71 10.33 6.08
N SER A 179 12.33 9.09 6.34
CA SER A 179 11.41 8.31 5.51
C SER A 179 9.97 8.35 6.06
N VAL A 180 9.12 7.46 5.58
CA VAL A 180 7.68 7.38 5.89
C VAL A 180 7.34 6.04 6.50
N PHE A 181 6.29 6.02 7.32
CA PHE A 181 5.63 4.80 7.77
C PHE A 181 4.55 4.40 6.75
N MET A 182 4.71 3.25 6.09
CA MET A 182 3.73 2.77 5.11
C MET A 182 2.84 1.69 5.70
N VAL A 183 1.53 1.79 5.45
CA VAL A 183 0.54 0.81 5.90
C VAL A 183 -0.48 0.52 4.81
N ASN A 184 -0.90 -0.73 4.71
CA ASN A 184 -1.97 -1.19 3.81
C ASN A 184 -3.29 -1.20 4.59
N VAL A 185 -4.32 -0.57 4.03
CA VAL A 185 -5.60 -0.32 4.71
C VAL A 185 -6.75 -0.81 3.85
N TYR A 186 -7.47 -1.81 4.35
CA TYR A 186 -8.55 -2.49 3.62
C TYR A 186 -9.89 -2.47 4.37
N PRO A 187 -10.67 -1.37 4.24
CA PRO A 187 -12.03 -1.29 4.77
C PRO A 187 -12.96 -2.41 4.29
N PHE A 188 -12.78 -2.89 3.05
CA PHE A 188 -13.51 -4.04 2.51
C PHE A 188 -13.35 -5.29 3.40
N ILE A 189 -12.12 -5.65 3.77
CA ILE A 189 -11.85 -6.85 4.57
C ILE A 189 -12.52 -6.72 5.94
N THR A 190 -12.45 -5.54 6.55
CA THR A 190 -13.09 -5.26 7.84
C THR A 190 -14.61 -5.39 7.75
N GLN A 191 -15.23 -4.80 6.72
CA GLN A 191 -16.68 -4.89 6.47
C GLN A 191 -17.11 -6.33 6.19
N ASN A 192 -16.37 -7.06 5.37
CA ASN A 192 -16.67 -8.44 5.01
C ASN A 192 -16.62 -9.37 6.23
N ASN A 193 -15.67 -9.15 7.14
CA ASN A 193 -15.52 -9.97 8.34
C ASN A 193 -16.49 -9.58 9.47
N GLN A 194 -17.01 -8.35 9.47
CA GLN A 194 -17.88 -7.83 10.51
C GLN A 194 -19.11 -7.09 9.95
N PRO A 195 -19.91 -7.72 9.06
CA PRO A 195 -20.94 -7.02 8.28
C PRO A 195 -22.08 -6.45 9.14
N ASN A 196 -22.27 -6.97 10.36
CA ASN A 196 -23.29 -6.50 11.31
C ASN A 196 -22.81 -5.36 12.21
N ASN A 197 -21.49 -5.18 12.35
CA ASN A 197 -20.89 -4.18 13.24
C ASN A 197 -20.29 -3.00 12.47
N VAL A 198 -19.89 -3.24 11.22
CA VAL A 198 -19.24 -2.25 10.36
C VAL A 198 -20.13 -2.00 9.15
N HIS A 199 -20.82 -0.87 9.18
CA HIS A 199 -21.76 -0.49 8.13
C HIS A 199 -21.05 -0.22 6.81
N LEU A 200 -21.66 -0.68 5.70
CA LEU A 200 -21.08 -0.52 4.37
C LEU A 200 -20.85 0.95 4.00
N ASP A 201 -21.80 1.84 4.29
CA ASP A 201 -21.69 3.27 3.98
C ASP A 201 -20.57 3.95 4.80
N TYR A 202 -20.28 3.48 6.00
CA TYR A 202 -19.12 3.91 6.80
C TYR A 202 -17.79 3.53 6.14
N CYS A 203 -17.73 2.39 5.45
CA CYS A 203 -16.56 2.03 4.66
C CYS A 203 -16.47 2.76 3.32
N LEU A 204 -17.61 3.12 2.72
CA LEU A 204 -17.68 3.77 1.41
C LEU A 204 -17.58 5.31 1.44
N PHE A 205 -17.32 5.91 2.61
CA PHE A 205 -17.32 7.37 2.83
C PHE A 205 -18.69 8.03 2.59
N THR A 206 -19.78 7.29 2.72
CA THR A 206 -21.15 7.77 2.48
C THR A 206 -22.02 7.67 3.73
N ALA A 207 -21.43 7.45 4.90
CA ALA A 207 -22.17 7.31 6.14
C ALA A 207 -22.92 8.59 6.52
N VAL A 208 -24.16 8.37 6.94
CA VAL A 208 -24.98 9.36 7.65
C VAL A 208 -24.63 9.37 9.14
N GLU A 209 -25.06 10.43 9.85
CA GLU A 209 -24.71 10.68 11.26
C GLU A 209 -24.93 9.48 12.18
N LYS A 210 -26.01 8.71 11.99
CA LYS A 210 -26.31 7.50 12.77
C LYS A 210 -25.25 6.39 12.69
N HIS A 211 -24.36 6.41 11.68
CA HIS A 211 -23.29 5.44 11.50
C HIS A 211 -21.90 6.05 11.75
N TRP A 212 -21.82 7.30 12.21
CA TRP A 212 -20.55 7.90 12.60
C TRP A 212 -20.06 7.31 13.93
N VAL A 213 -18.74 7.26 14.10
CA VAL A 213 -18.11 6.83 15.35
C VAL A 213 -17.64 8.06 16.11
N HIS A 214 -18.07 8.19 17.37
CA HIS A 214 -17.63 9.26 18.27
C HIS A 214 -16.58 8.72 19.25
N ASP A 215 -15.47 9.44 19.36
CA ASP A 215 -14.33 9.13 20.22
C ASP A 215 -13.89 10.41 20.95
N GLY A 216 -14.53 10.69 22.08
CA GLY A 216 -14.39 11.95 22.79
C GLY A 216 -14.84 13.13 21.91
N SER A 217 -13.95 14.10 21.67
CA SER A 217 -14.20 15.26 20.81
C SER A 217 -14.08 14.96 19.31
N TYR A 218 -13.65 13.76 18.92
CA TYR A 218 -13.41 13.39 17.54
C TYR A 218 -14.60 12.60 16.98
N THR A 219 -15.02 12.96 15.78
CA THR A 219 -16.09 12.27 15.05
C THR A 219 -15.53 11.71 13.76
N TYR A 220 -15.58 10.39 13.62
CA TYR A 220 -15.15 9.66 12.44
C TYR A 220 -16.36 9.38 11.57
N LYS A 221 -16.34 9.94 10.36
CA LYS A 221 -17.44 9.80 9.36
C LYS A 221 -17.21 8.64 8.40
N ASN A 222 -16.02 8.06 8.42
CA ASN A 222 -15.65 6.91 7.63
C ASN A 222 -14.60 6.08 8.39
N ILE A 223 -14.51 4.79 8.09
CA ILE A 223 -13.59 3.89 8.78
C ILE A 223 -12.12 4.15 8.44
N PHE A 224 -11.83 4.70 7.26
CA PHE A 224 -10.47 4.99 6.84
C PHE A 224 -9.81 6.01 7.79
N ASP A 225 -10.51 7.09 8.14
CA ASP A 225 -10.04 8.07 9.12
C ASP A 225 -9.82 7.44 10.49
N ALA A 226 -10.73 6.56 10.92
CA ALA A 226 -10.62 5.87 12.21
C ALA A 226 -9.39 4.95 12.24
N MET A 227 -9.14 4.21 11.15
CA MET A 227 -7.98 3.34 11.01
C MET A 227 -6.67 4.14 10.97
N TYR A 228 -6.64 5.23 10.20
CA TYR A 228 -5.49 6.12 10.12
C TYR A 228 -5.17 6.72 11.49
N ASP A 229 -6.17 7.23 12.20
CA ASP A 229 -5.98 7.89 13.49
C ASP A 229 -5.58 6.92 14.61
N ALA A 230 -6.09 5.69 14.60
CA ALA A 230 -5.61 4.68 15.53
C ALA A 230 -4.11 4.39 15.35
N LEU A 231 -3.64 4.33 14.09
CA LEU A 231 -2.20 4.19 13.81
C LEU A 231 -1.43 5.45 14.20
N TYR A 232 -1.96 6.64 13.90
CA TYR A 232 -1.37 7.93 14.27
C TYR A 232 -1.17 8.03 15.80
N VAL A 233 -2.17 7.64 16.57
CA VAL A 233 -2.10 7.57 18.04
C VAL A 233 -1.07 6.54 18.50
N ALA A 234 -1.05 5.34 17.90
CA ALA A 234 -0.07 4.31 18.26
C ALA A 234 1.37 4.78 18.00
N LEU A 235 1.64 5.43 16.86
CA LEU A 235 2.94 6.04 16.56
C LEU A 235 3.28 7.14 17.57
N GLY A 236 2.33 8.04 17.86
CA GLY A 236 2.49 9.13 18.82
C GLY A 236 2.86 8.65 20.22
N ASN A 237 2.11 7.67 20.74
CA ASN A 237 2.33 7.05 22.05
C ASN A 237 3.68 6.35 22.19
N ASN A 238 4.37 6.08 21.09
CA ASN A 238 5.70 5.47 21.08
C ASN A 238 6.80 6.43 20.58
N GLY A 239 6.55 7.74 20.52
CA GLY A 239 7.57 8.75 20.18
C GLY A 239 7.85 8.92 18.68
N TYR A 240 6.99 8.36 17.82
CA TYR A 240 7.12 8.36 16.37
C TYR A 240 5.98 9.10 15.65
N GLY A 241 5.19 9.91 16.35
CA GLY A 241 4.09 10.69 15.77
C GLY A 241 4.50 11.71 14.70
N SER A 242 5.81 11.98 14.54
CA SER A 242 6.34 12.82 13.47
C SER A 242 6.58 12.07 12.16
N LEU A 243 6.51 10.73 12.14
CA LEU A 243 6.66 9.96 10.91
C LEU A 243 5.44 10.20 10.00
N PRO A 244 5.63 10.64 8.75
CA PRO A 244 4.53 10.73 7.80
C PRO A 244 3.96 9.33 7.55
N ILE A 245 2.62 9.23 7.58
CA ILE A 245 1.92 7.99 7.24
C ILE A 245 1.55 8.01 5.75
N VAL A 246 1.84 6.91 5.07
CA VAL A 246 1.51 6.67 3.66
C VAL A 246 0.68 5.41 3.54
N ILE A 247 -0.38 5.46 2.76
CA ILE A 247 -1.24 4.30 2.49
C ILE A 247 -0.66 3.54 1.30
N GLY A 248 0.02 2.43 1.58
CA GLY A 248 0.74 1.64 0.57
C GLY A 248 -0.19 0.86 -0.36
N GLU A 249 -1.36 0.50 0.14
CA GLU A 249 -2.42 -0.20 -0.58
C GLU A 249 -3.77 0.14 0.07
N ALA A 250 -4.75 0.49 -0.74
CA ALA A 250 -6.16 0.54 -0.36
C ALA A 250 -7.03 0.35 -1.59
N GLY A 251 -8.11 -0.40 -1.45
CA GLY A 251 -8.99 -0.69 -2.58
C GLY A 251 -10.29 -1.35 -2.17
N TRP A 252 -11.05 -1.77 -3.18
CA TRP A 252 -12.29 -2.53 -2.99
C TRP A 252 -12.52 -3.47 -4.20
N PRO A 253 -12.78 -4.77 -3.97
CA PRO A 253 -12.86 -5.74 -5.05
C PRO A 253 -14.20 -5.68 -5.79
N THR A 254 -14.22 -6.16 -7.03
CA THR A 254 -15.42 -6.15 -7.88
C THR A 254 -16.17 -7.49 -7.97
N GLY A 255 -15.74 -8.51 -7.23
CA GLY A 255 -16.40 -9.82 -7.19
C GLY A 255 -15.59 -10.87 -6.43
N PRO A 256 -16.04 -12.14 -6.44
CA PRO A 256 -17.35 -12.58 -6.95
C PRO A 256 -18.50 -12.19 -6.01
N THR A 257 -19.54 -11.56 -6.55
CA THR A 257 -20.69 -11.04 -5.77
C THR A 257 -21.55 -12.11 -5.11
N ALA A 258 -21.54 -13.33 -5.66
CA ALA A 258 -22.28 -14.46 -5.10
C ALA A 258 -21.75 -14.87 -3.71
N THR A 259 -20.45 -14.68 -3.47
CA THR A 259 -19.81 -14.98 -2.19
C THR A 259 -19.58 -13.73 -1.35
N TYR A 260 -19.26 -12.61 -2.01
CA TYR A 260 -18.95 -11.33 -1.38
C TYR A 260 -19.92 -10.28 -1.91
N SER A 261 -21.11 -10.19 -1.29
CA SER A 261 -22.22 -9.37 -1.78
C SER A 261 -21.89 -7.89 -1.96
N THR A 262 -20.91 -7.38 -1.20
CA THR A 262 -20.46 -5.99 -1.29
C THR A 262 -19.31 -5.78 -2.29
N ALA A 263 -18.69 -6.84 -2.80
CA ALA A 263 -17.64 -6.77 -3.82
C ALA A 263 -18.25 -6.55 -5.22
N THR A 264 -18.72 -5.34 -5.48
CA THR A 264 -19.38 -4.96 -6.75
C THR A 264 -18.57 -3.88 -7.46
N LYS A 265 -18.71 -3.78 -8.79
CA LYS A 265 -18.14 -2.65 -9.56
C LYS A 265 -18.63 -1.29 -9.06
N ALA A 266 -19.88 -1.21 -8.62
CA ALA A 266 -20.46 0.02 -8.09
C ALA A 266 -19.80 0.44 -6.77
N ASN A 267 -19.69 -0.47 -5.80
CA ASN A 267 -19.03 -0.19 -4.53
C ASN A 267 -17.53 0.08 -4.72
N ALA A 268 -16.86 -0.65 -5.62
CA ALA A 268 -15.46 -0.41 -5.93
C ALA A 268 -15.21 1.00 -6.49
N ARG A 269 -16.06 1.44 -7.43
CA ARG A 269 -16.02 2.80 -7.95
C ARG A 269 -16.26 3.84 -6.85
N THR A 270 -17.28 3.65 -6.02
CA THR A 270 -17.61 4.57 -4.92
C THR A 270 -16.46 4.68 -3.93
N PHE A 271 -15.95 3.55 -3.45
CA PHE A 271 -14.84 3.52 -2.49
C PHE A 271 -13.59 4.19 -3.06
N ASN A 272 -13.11 3.74 -4.23
CA ASN A 272 -11.88 4.25 -4.81
C ASN A 272 -11.98 5.74 -5.17
N GLN A 273 -13.13 6.20 -5.71
CA GLN A 273 -13.31 7.62 -6.01
C GLN A 273 -13.34 8.48 -4.75
N ASN A 274 -14.05 8.04 -3.71
CA ASN A 274 -14.14 8.79 -2.46
C ASN A 274 -12.81 8.82 -1.71
N LEU A 275 -12.06 7.72 -1.73
CA LEU A 275 -10.70 7.65 -1.19
C LEU A 275 -9.77 8.63 -1.91
N ILE A 276 -9.78 8.66 -3.25
CA ILE A 276 -9.01 9.63 -4.04
C ILE A 276 -9.36 11.07 -3.64
N ASN A 277 -10.65 11.38 -3.59
CA ASN A 277 -11.14 12.72 -3.23
C ASN A 277 -10.70 13.10 -1.82
N HIS A 278 -10.87 12.20 -0.86
CA HIS A 278 -10.50 12.40 0.54
C HIS A 278 -9.00 12.66 0.68
N CYS A 279 -8.15 11.77 0.16
CA CYS A 279 -6.69 11.88 0.26
C CYS A 279 -6.13 13.15 -0.41
N LYS A 280 -6.73 13.60 -1.52
CA LYS A 280 -6.34 14.84 -2.23
C LYS A 280 -6.85 16.13 -1.58
N SER A 281 -7.96 16.05 -0.82
CA SER A 281 -8.65 17.21 -0.27
C SER A 281 -7.73 18.09 0.60
N GLY A 282 -6.78 17.46 1.30
CA GLY A 282 -5.96 18.14 2.29
C GLY A 282 -6.67 18.34 3.63
N ASN A 283 -7.89 17.81 3.81
CA ASN A 283 -8.60 17.89 5.09
C ASN A 283 -7.91 17.06 6.17
N GLY A 284 -7.19 16.01 5.78
CA GLY A 284 -6.61 15.04 6.71
C GLY A 284 -7.69 14.25 7.45
N THR A 285 -7.34 13.80 8.64
CA THR A 285 -8.20 13.03 9.55
C THR A 285 -8.55 13.86 10.79
N PRO A 286 -9.53 13.44 11.62
CA PRO A 286 -9.88 14.18 12.84
C PRO A 286 -8.70 14.51 13.77
N ARG A 287 -7.75 13.58 13.97
CA ARG A 287 -6.56 13.80 14.81
C ARG A 287 -5.33 14.30 14.06
N ASN A 288 -5.29 14.18 12.74
CA ASN A 288 -4.22 14.74 11.90
C ASN A 288 -4.82 15.60 10.78
N PRO A 289 -5.39 16.77 11.11
CA PRO A 289 -6.06 17.62 10.13
C PRO A 289 -5.06 18.37 9.25
N ASN A 290 -5.54 18.91 8.13
CA ASN A 290 -4.79 19.78 7.21
C ASN A 290 -3.61 19.10 6.51
N VAL A 291 -3.70 17.78 6.29
CA VAL A 291 -2.70 17.00 5.55
C VAL A 291 -3.32 16.36 4.32
N ARG A 292 -2.55 16.30 3.23
CA ARG A 292 -2.83 15.38 2.12
C ARG A 292 -2.22 14.04 2.46
N ILE A 293 -2.94 12.96 2.20
CA ILE A 293 -2.53 11.60 2.59
C ILE A 293 -2.07 10.88 1.32
N PRO A 294 -0.76 10.63 1.14
CA PRO A 294 -0.30 9.84 0.00
C PRO A 294 -0.90 8.43 0.05
N CYS A 295 -1.49 7.99 -1.05
CA CYS A 295 -2.28 6.77 -1.10
C CYS A 295 -2.13 6.08 -2.45
N PHE A 296 -1.96 4.75 -2.42
CA PHE A 296 -1.86 3.92 -3.61
C PHE A 296 -3.12 3.07 -3.75
N ILE A 297 -3.81 3.23 -4.88
CA ILE A 297 -4.99 2.43 -5.20
C ILE A 297 -4.55 1.02 -5.55
N PHE A 298 -5.06 0.06 -4.81
CA PHE A 298 -4.88 -1.37 -5.04
C PHE A 298 -6.09 -1.90 -5.83
N GLU A 299 -5.94 -2.22 -7.12
CA GLU A 299 -4.72 -2.13 -7.94
C GLU A 299 -5.04 -1.83 -9.41
N MET A 300 -4.04 -1.74 -10.28
CA MET A 300 -4.28 -1.41 -11.69
C MET A 300 -5.04 -2.51 -12.44
N TYR A 301 -4.70 -3.79 -12.22
CA TYR A 301 -5.22 -4.93 -13.00
C TYR A 301 -5.69 -6.07 -12.10
N ASP A 302 -6.76 -6.77 -12.50
CA ASP A 302 -7.10 -8.06 -11.92
C ASP A 302 -5.99 -9.10 -12.17
N GLU A 303 -5.71 -9.90 -11.14
CA GLU A 303 -4.69 -10.94 -11.11
C GLU A 303 -5.31 -12.32 -10.90
N ASP A 304 -5.56 -13.07 -11.98
CA ASP A 304 -6.33 -14.33 -11.95
C ASP A 304 -5.57 -15.55 -11.39
N LYS A 305 -4.30 -15.38 -11.00
CA LYS A 305 -3.49 -16.36 -10.28
C LYS A 305 -3.14 -15.94 -8.87
N LYS A 306 -3.71 -14.83 -8.35
CA LYS A 306 -3.47 -14.45 -6.96
C LYS A 306 -3.93 -15.57 -6.02
N PRO A 307 -3.14 -15.92 -4.99
CA PRO A 307 -3.56 -16.86 -3.98
C PRO A 307 -4.86 -16.41 -3.30
N THR A 308 -5.82 -17.32 -3.14
CA THR A 308 -7.17 -17.00 -2.65
C THR A 308 -7.39 -17.41 -1.19
N GLY A 309 -6.31 -17.57 -0.42
CA GLY A 309 -6.39 -17.98 1.00
C GLY A 309 -7.22 -17.04 1.87
N ALA A 310 -7.22 -15.74 1.56
CA ALA A 310 -8.08 -14.74 2.20
C ALA A 310 -9.51 -14.72 1.63
N GLY A 311 -9.67 -15.13 0.37
CA GLY A 311 -10.95 -15.20 -0.33
C GLY A 311 -10.81 -15.15 -1.84
N LEU A 312 -11.87 -15.52 -2.58
CA LEU A 312 -11.87 -15.41 -4.05
C LEU A 312 -11.84 -13.97 -4.55
N PHE A 313 -12.15 -12.99 -3.68
CA PHE A 313 -12.07 -11.57 -4.03
C PHE A 313 -10.64 -11.09 -4.35
N GLU A 314 -9.61 -11.84 -3.92
CA GLU A 314 -8.21 -11.54 -4.20
C GLU A 314 -7.89 -11.39 -5.69
N GLN A 315 -8.69 -11.99 -6.57
CA GLN A 315 -8.48 -11.94 -8.02
C GLN A 315 -9.21 -10.76 -8.69
N HIS A 316 -9.84 -9.86 -7.92
CA HIS A 316 -10.82 -8.89 -8.43
C HIS A 316 -10.63 -7.43 -7.95
N TRP A 317 -9.43 -7.06 -7.48
CA TRP A 317 -9.13 -5.70 -6.98
C TRP A 317 -8.88 -4.65 -8.07
N GLY A 318 -8.60 -5.08 -9.30
CA GLY A 318 -8.16 -4.21 -10.37
C GLY A 318 -9.14 -3.08 -10.70
N VAL A 319 -8.63 -1.95 -11.18
CA VAL A 319 -9.44 -0.97 -11.93
C VAL A 319 -9.73 -1.53 -13.33
N TYR A 320 -8.81 -2.31 -13.89
CA TYR A 320 -8.94 -3.02 -15.15
C TYR A 320 -9.14 -4.52 -14.92
N GLY A 321 -9.97 -5.14 -15.75
CA GLY A 321 -10.20 -6.59 -15.77
C GLY A 321 -9.87 -7.18 -17.14
N TYR A 322 -9.47 -8.45 -17.18
CA TYR A 322 -9.18 -9.13 -18.43
C TYR A 322 -10.49 -9.52 -19.16
N ASN A 323 -10.72 -8.92 -20.32
CA ASN A 323 -11.79 -9.29 -21.24
C ASN A 323 -11.32 -10.43 -22.15
N SER A 324 -11.98 -11.60 -22.01
CA SER A 324 -11.64 -12.81 -22.76
C SER A 324 -11.99 -12.74 -24.24
N GLN A 325 -12.98 -11.93 -24.63
CA GLN A 325 -13.40 -11.77 -26.03
C GLN A 325 -12.40 -10.90 -26.79
N SER A 326 -12.03 -9.75 -26.24
CA SER A 326 -11.03 -8.86 -26.85
C SER A 326 -9.59 -9.29 -26.57
N LYS A 327 -9.38 -10.30 -25.71
CA LYS A 327 -8.08 -10.77 -25.22
C LYS A 327 -7.23 -9.61 -24.67
N ASN A 328 -7.86 -8.70 -23.94
CA ASN A 328 -7.29 -7.43 -23.53
C ASN A 328 -7.79 -7.01 -22.15
N TYR A 329 -7.05 -6.12 -21.46
CA TYR A 329 -7.50 -5.48 -20.23
C TYR A 329 -8.31 -4.22 -20.54
N GLU A 330 -9.50 -4.15 -19.95
CA GLU A 330 -10.45 -3.05 -20.09
C GLU A 330 -10.87 -2.54 -18.71
N ALA A 331 -11.16 -1.24 -18.61
CA ALA A 331 -11.59 -0.64 -17.35
C ALA A 331 -12.91 -1.26 -16.89
N LYS A 332 -12.97 -1.73 -15.64
CA LYS A 332 -14.22 -2.25 -15.03
C LYS A 332 -15.13 -1.11 -14.60
N TYR A 333 -14.56 0.05 -14.30
CA TYR A 333 -15.21 1.29 -13.90
C TYR A 333 -14.25 2.47 -14.13
N SER A 334 -14.76 3.71 -14.12
CA SER A 334 -13.96 4.91 -14.33
C SER A 334 -13.74 5.67 -13.02
N LEU A 335 -12.53 6.22 -12.87
CA LEU A 335 -12.11 7.08 -11.76
C LEU A 335 -11.59 8.42 -12.30
N THR A 336 -11.78 9.48 -11.53
CA THR A 336 -11.09 10.77 -11.68
C THR A 336 -9.95 10.80 -10.69
N TRP A 337 -8.71 10.69 -11.19
CA TRP A 337 -7.49 10.52 -10.39
C TRP A 337 -6.91 11.83 -9.86
#